data_AF-A0A6G0WU79-F1
#
_entry.id   AF-A0A6G0WU79-F1
#
_cell.length_a   1.000
_cell.length_b   1.000
_cell.length_c   1.000
_cell.angle_alpha   90.00
_cell.angle_beta   90.00
_cell.angle_gamma   90.00
#
_symmetry.space_group_name_H-M   'P 1'
#
loop_
_entity.id
_entity.type
_entity.pdbx_description
1 polymer ?
#
loop_
_entity_poly.entity_id
_entity_poly.type
_entity_poly.pdbx_seq_one_letter_code
_entity_poly.pdbx_strand_id
1 'polypeptide(L)'
;MNSTNATTTTAAWPANMTKFELWTLVGLPILSLVLIYVLLRWIWKVVAHVPLPTTTKTQYGSTDADKNAQGVLCEEGDVAGDYEESWTKTFDLTFLIGMVVYLVVMVVLTYIYHIDYFTNTSFWLSQLPKLVCMMVVSLIGGLICRCFCTVDDKGYIITNKNSAFKVNYTRKLQHFAAYMVPLVLHTNFSGPIALAWGDFFTMIGFLVLIKPIRESLSFFMLQFNSLDRPEDRPHTLKWIIAGNIAPGLFILMFFKWLFAENGDLVYIIVFITGIGDGLAEPVGIMWGKHKYKTTACFASRAYTRSWEGSACVFLSGMIFPALQYADFDNFTQVLVSMLVLPPTMAYAEAIAPHTMDTPVLMIGCGIILWFICTFI
;
A
#
# COMPACT_ATOMS: atom_id res chain seq x y z
N MET A 1 39.19 47.88 -5.54
CA MET A 1 39.80 46.54 -5.69
C MET A 1 38.77 45.53 -5.22
N ASN A 2 38.13 44.86 -6.18
CA ASN A 2 37.11 43.83 -5.93
C ASN A 2 37.81 42.53 -5.57
N SER A 3 37.57 42.01 -4.36
CA SER A 3 37.85 40.62 -4.02
C SER A 3 36.55 39.83 -4.10
N THR A 4 36.28 39.29 -5.28
CA THR A 4 35.26 38.25 -5.51
C THR A 4 35.67 36.99 -4.74
N ASN A 5 34.99 36.72 -3.64
CA ASN A 5 34.96 35.39 -3.03
C ASN A 5 34.23 34.47 -4.01
N ALA A 6 35.00 33.69 -4.77
CA ALA A 6 34.47 32.56 -5.52
C ALA A 6 34.06 31.48 -4.51
N THR A 7 32.77 31.42 -4.18
CA THR A 7 32.15 30.21 -3.64
C THR A 7 32.28 29.13 -4.69
N THR A 8 33.28 28.26 -4.54
CA THR A 8 33.39 26.98 -5.24
C THR A 8 32.17 26.15 -4.85
N THR A 9 31.12 26.20 -5.67
CA THR A 9 30.04 25.23 -5.63
C THR A 9 30.64 23.87 -5.99
N THR A 10 30.99 23.08 -4.99
CA THR A 10 31.27 21.65 -5.16
C THR A 10 30.07 21.05 -5.87
N ALA A 11 30.27 20.58 -7.12
CA ALA A 11 29.21 19.95 -7.88
C ALA A 11 28.65 18.77 -7.07
N ALA A 12 27.32 18.69 -6.98
CA ALA A 12 26.62 17.59 -6.29
C ALA A 12 27.21 16.24 -6.75
N TRP A 13 27.39 15.30 -5.82
CA TRP A 13 28.04 14.03 -6.10
C TRP A 13 27.46 13.22 -7.29
N PRO A 14 26.17 13.34 -7.70
CA PRO A 14 25.68 12.68 -8.89
C PRO A 14 26.41 13.13 -10.17
N ALA A 15 26.87 14.38 -10.21
CA ALA A 15 27.62 14.94 -11.34
C ALA A 15 29.08 14.46 -11.41
N ASN A 16 29.62 13.96 -10.29
CA ASN A 16 30.98 13.43 -10.18
C ASN A 16 31.02 11.91 -10.03
N MET A 17 29.91 11.22 -10.32
CA MET A 17 29.79 9.78 -10.13
C MET A 17 30.81 9.02 -10.99
N THR A 18 31.58 8.15 -10.36
CA THR A 18 32.55 7.30 -11.02
C THR A 18 31.86 6.21 -11.82
N LYS A 19 32.53 5.69 -12.86
CA LYS A 19 32.03 4.53 -13.62
C LYS A 19 31.77 3.33 -12.71
N PHE A 20 32.57 3.15 -11.66
CA PHE A 20 32.42 2.06 -10.71
C PHE A 20 31.13 2.17 -9.90
N GLU A 21 30.81 3.37 -9.39
CA GLU A 21 29.57 3.63 -8.66
C GLU A 21 28.34 3.39 -9.54
N LEU A 22 28.36 3.90 -10.79
CA LEU A 22 27.29 3.66 -11.74
C LEU A 22 27.07 2.15 -12.03
N TRP A 23 28.16 1.41 -12.29
CA TRP A 23 28.10 -0.04 -12.48
C TRP A 23 27.59 -0.77 -11.24
N THR A 24 27.86 -0.25 -10.05
CA THR A 24 27.38 -0.83 -8.79
C THR A 24 25.87 -0.61 -8.63
N LEU A 25 25.38 0.61 -8.90
CA LEU A 25 23.95 0.94 -8.84
C LEU A 25 23.10 0.08 -9.80
N VAL A 26 23.59 -0.16 -11.02
CA VAL A 26 22.89 -0.97 -12.02
C VAL A 26 23.13 -2.47 -11.82
N GLY A 27 24.36 -2.85 -11.45
CA GLY A 27 24.78 -4.24 -11.35
C GLY A 27 24.17 -4.97 -10.16
N LEU A 28 24.04 -4.31 -9.00
CA LEU A 28 23.51 -4.93 -7.78
C LEU A 28 22.07 -5.45 -7.91
N PRO A 29 21.10 -4.66 -8.45
CA PRO A 29 19.74 -5.17 -8.67
C PRO A 29 19.69 -6.34 -9.66
N ILE A 30 20.47 -6.27 -10.74
CA ILE A 30 20.51 -7.33 -11.77
C ILE A 30 21.10 -8.61 -11.19
N LEU A 31 22.24 -8.50 -10.48
CA LEU A 31 22.88 -9.64 -9.83
C LEU A 31 21.94 -10.27 -8.80
N SER A 32 21.26 -9.45 -8.00
CA SER A 32 20.27 -9.91 -7.01
C SER A 32 19.12 -10.66 -7.67
N LEU A 33 18.58 -10.16 -8.78
CA LEU A 33 17.53 -10.83 -9.54
C LEU A 33 17.99 -12.20 -10.05
N VAL A 34 19.20 -12.28 -10.62
CA VAL A 34 19.77 -13.55 -11.11
C VAL A 34 19.97 -14.53 -9.96
N LEU A 35 20.52 -14.07 -8.83
CA LEU A 35 20.72 -14.91 -7.64
C LEU A 35 19.40 -15.42 -7.09
N ILE A 36 18.38 -14.55 -6.94
CA ILE A 36 17.04 -14.94 -6.49
C ILE A 36 16.44 -15.99 -7.44
N TYR A 37 16.56 -15.79 -8.75
CA TYR A 37 16.03 -16.73 -9.74
C TYR A 37 16.71 -18.10 -9.63
N VAL A 38 18.05 -18.14 -9.55
CA VAL A 38 18.82 -19.37 -9.39
C VAL A 38 18.47 -20.06 -8.07
N LEU A 39 18.39 -19.31 -6.99
CA LEU A 39 18.05 -19.83 -5.66
C LEU A 39 16.66 -20.45 -5.64
N LEU A 40 15.63 -19.74 -6.13
CA LEU A 40 14.24 -20.19 -6.10
C LEU A 40 13.91 -21.25 -7.16
N ARG A 41 14.68 -21.36 -8.24
CA ARG A 41 14.39 -22.33 -9.32
C ARG A 41 15.26 -23.57 -9.27
N TRP A 42 16.52 -23.46 -8.83
CA TRP A 42 17.49 -24.55 -8.94
C TRP A 42 17.96 -25.08 -7.58
N ILE A 43 18.14 -24.20 -6.59
CA ILE A 43 18.73 -24.61 -5.30
C ILE A 43 17.63 -25.04 -4.31
N TRP A 44 16.66 -24.16 -4.05
CA TRP A 44 15.52 -24.49 -3.22
C TRP A 44 14.50 -25.28 -4.03
N LYS A 45 14.54 -26.60 -3.88
CA LYS A 45 13.51 -27.48 -4.43
C LYS A 45 12.21 -27.28 -3.64
N VAL A 46 11.11 -27.20 -4.37
CA VAL A 46 9.76 -27.11 -3.80
C VAL A 46 9.54 -28.33 -2.91
N VAL A 47 9.36 -28.10 -1.61
CA VAL A 47 8.91 -29.14 -0.69
C VAL A 47 7.48 -29.47 -1.11
N ALA A 48 7.24 -30.71 -1.56
CA ALA A 48 5.90 -31.16 -1.91
C ALA A 48 4.99 -30.99 -0.68
N HIS A 49 3.98 -30.12 -0.78
CA HIS A 49 3.00 -29.97 0.28
C HIS A 49 2.19 -31.26 0.40
N VAL A 50 2.21 -31.84 1.60
CA VAL A 50 1.24 -32.83 2.05
C VAL A 50 -0.16 -32.22 1.87
N PRO A 51 -1.14 -32.93 1.27
CA PRO A 51 -2.49 -32.40 1.12
C PRO A 51 -3.06 -32.09 2.51
N LEU A 52 -3.46 -30.84 2.73
CA LEU A 52 -4.18 -30.47 3.96
C LEU A 52 -5.63 -30.94 3.85
N PRO A 53 -6.31 -31.23 4.98
CA PRO A 53 -7.67 -31.75 4.99
C PRO A 53 -8.62 -30.80 4.27
N THR A 54 -9.40 -31.32 3.35
CA THR A 54 -10.41 -30.59 2.59
C THR A 54 -11.46 -30.03 3.55
N THR A 55 -11.50 -28.71 3.73
CA THR A 55 -12.60 -28.06 4.43
C THR A 55 -13.88 -28.18 3.59
N THR A 56 -14.96 -28.57 4.24
CA THR A 56 -16.31 -28.69 3.66
C THR A 56 -16.72 -27.36 3.01
N LYS A 57 -17.24 -27.46 1.78
CA LYS A 57 -17.76 -26.33 1.00
C LYS A 57 -18.77 -25.53 1.82
N THR A 58 -18.42 -24.32 2.24
CA THR A 58 -19.43 -23.28 2.45
C THR A 58 -19.84 -22.78 1.08
N GLN A 59 -20.94 -23.34 0.57
CA GLN A 59 -21.57 -22.87 -0.65
C GLN A 59 -22.25 -21.53 -0.39
N TYR A 60 -22.18 -20.67 -1.40
CA TYR A 60 -23.01 -19.48 -1.54
C TYR A 60 -24.49 -19.84 -1.24
N GLY A 61 -25.04 -19.31 -0.15
CA GLY A 61 -26.46 -19.48 0.20
C GLY A 61 -26.82 -20.63 1.17
N SER A 62 -25.90 -21.26 1.90
CA SER A 62 -26.29 -22.17 2.99
C SER A 62 -26.51 -21.43 4.31
N THR A 63 -27.75 -21.45 4.79
CA THR A 63 -28.29 -20.76 5.98
C THR A 63 -27.77 -21.19 7.36
N ASP A 64 -26.78 -22.07 7.45
CA ASP A 64 -26.32 -22.60 8.72
C ASP A 64 -24.92 -22.06 9.07
N ALA A 65 -24.91 -20.88 9.69
CA ALA A 65 -23.72 -20.31 10.30
C ALA A 65 -23.35 -21.12 11.55
N ASP A 66 -22.43 -22.07 11.40
CA ASP A 66 -21.80 -22.75 12.53
C ASP A 66 -20.86 -21.76 13.23
N LYS A 67 -21.35 -21.13 14.30
CA LYS A 67 -20.72 -20.01 15.03
C LYS A 67 -19.45 -20.38 15.83
N ASN A 68 -18.85 -21.55 15.60
CA ASN A 68 -17.78 -22.10 16.45
C ASN A 68 -16.48 -22.47 15.70
N ALA A 69 -16.17 -21.81 14.59
CA ALA A 69 -14.92 -22.03 13.84
C ALA A 69 -13.73 -21.20 14.38
N GLN A 70 -13.44 -21.30 15.68
CA GLN A 70 -12.17 -20.78 16.24
C GLN A 70 -11.01 -21.67 15.76
N GLY A 71 -10.14 -21.15 14.89
CA GLY A 71 -8.91 -21.84 14.42
C GLY A 71 -8.87 -22.24 12.95
N VAL A 72 -9.82 -21.79 12.13
CA VAL A 72 -9.86 -22.13 10.70
C VAL A 72 -8.85 -21.30 9.89
N LEU A 73 -7.99 -21.99 9.13
CA LEU A 73 -7.16 -21.41 8.07
C LEU A 73 -8.07 -20.82 7.00
N CYS A 74 -7.98 -19.51 6.76
CA CYS A 74 -8.68 -18.85 5.66
C CYS A 74 -7.70 -18.73 4.50
N GLU A 75 -7.94 -19.47 3.42
CA GLU A 75 -7.10 -19.36 2.23
C GLU A 75 -7.60 -18.22 1.34
N GLU A 76 -6.72 -17.73 0.45
CA GLU A 76 -7.04 -16.65 -0.48
C GLU A 76 -8.26 -17.01 -1.35
N GLY A 77 -9.31 -16.17 -1.32
CA GLY A 77 -10.56 -16.41 -2.04
C GLY A 77 -11.61 -17.24 -1.28
N ASP A 78 -11.36 -17.62 -0.02
CA ASP A 78 -12.40 -18.17 0.86
C ASP A 78 -13.26 -17.04 1.45
N VAL A 79 -14.59 -17.21 1.44
CA VAL A 79 -15.53 -16.21 1.97
C VAL A 79 -15.58 -16.28 3.50
N ALA A 80 -15.22 -15.19 4.19
CA ALA A 80 -15.15 -15.14 5.65
C ALA A 80 -16.46 -14.74 6.36
N GLY A 81 -17.41 -14.10 5.66
CA GLY A 81 -18.71 -13.68 6.21
C GLY A 81 -19.53 -12.80 5.26
N ASP A 82 -20.71 -12.36 5.72
CA ASP A 82 -21.71 -11.63 4.91
C ASP A 82 -22.03 -10.21 5.44
N TYR A 83 -22.45 -9.32 4.55
CA TYR A 83 -22.80 -7.91 4.85
C TYR A 83 -24.22 -7.71 5.42
N GLU A 84 -24.71 -8.60 6.28
CA GLU A 84 -26.10 -8.54 6.76
C GLU A 84 -26.32 -7.51 7.88
N GLU A 85 -25.27 -7.10 8.61
CA GLU A 85 -25.42 -6.12 9.70
C GLU A 85 -25.77 -4.71 9.21
N SER A 86 -26.51 -3.96 10.03
CA SER A 86 -26.82 -2.55 9.77
C SER A 86 -25.55 -1.70 9.82
N TRP A 87 -25.41 -0.77 8.88
CA TRP A 87 -24.25 0.13 8.77
C TRP A 87 -24.00 0.98 10.04
N THR A 88 -25.03 1.19 10.86
CA THR A 88 -24.94 1.91 12.14
C THR A 88 -24.18 1.14 13.22
N LYS A 89 -24.04 -0.18 13.06
CA LYS A 89 -23.30 -1.05 13.99
C LYS A 89 -21.95 -1.50 13.44
N THR A 90 -21.64 -1.16 12.18
CA THR A 90 -20.39 -1.53 11.53
C THR A 90 -19.37 -0.40 11.59
N PHE A 91 -18.18 -0.66 11.04
CA PHE A 91 -17.13 0.34 10.87
C PHE A 91 -17.57 1.53 10.01
N ASP A 92 -18.61 1.40 9.18
CA ASP A 92 -19.08 2.47 8.29
C ASP A 92 -19.47 3.73 9.05
N LEU A 93 -20.24 3.59 10.16
CA LEU A 93 -20.58 4.72 11.01
C LEU A 93 -19.35 5.29 11.73
N THR A 94 -18.47 4.42 12.22
CA THR A 94 -17.23 4.84 12.90
C THR A 94 -16.36 5.67 11.95
N PHE A 95 -16.27 5.25 10.69
CA PHE A 95 -15.51 5.93 9.66
C PHE A 95 -16.14 7.28 9.29
N LEU A 96 -17.46 7.35 9.15
CA LEU A 96 -18.17 8.62 8.93
C LEU A 96 -17.91 9.63 10.06
N ILE A 97 -18.02 9.19 11.31
CA ILE A 97 -17.73 10.03 12.48
C ILE A 97 -16.26 10.47 12.45
N GLY A 98 -15.33 9.56 12.17
CA GLY A 98 -13.91 9.87 12.04
C GLY A 98 -13.62 10.93 10.97
N MET A 99 -14.29 10.86 9.82
CA MET A 99 -14.17 11.86 8.76
C MET A 99 -14.71 13.23 9.16
N VAL A 100 -15.81 13.28 9.91
CA VAL A 100 -16.34 14.55 10.46
C VAL A 100 -15.36 15.16 11.45
N VAL A 101 -14.80 14.35 12.35
CA VAL A 101 -13.77 14.82 13.30
C VAL A 101 -12.53 15.31 12.56
N TYR A 102 -12.06 14.56 11.55
CA TYR A 102 -10.90 14.96 10.75
C TYR A 102 -11.16 16.29 10.02
N LEU A 103 -12.35 16.48 9.44
CA LEU A 103 -12.74 17.74 8.82
C LEU A 103 -12.71 18.91 9.82
N VAL A 104 -13.27 18.74 11.01
CA VAL A 104 -13.27 19.78 12.05
C VAL A 104 -11.84 20.15 12.44
N VAL A 105 -10.98 19.16 12.68
CA VAL A 105 -9.56 19.39 12.98
C VAL A 105 -8.88 20.14 11.84
N MET A 106 -9.10 19.72 10.59
CA MET A 106 -8.50 20.38 9.43
C MET A 106 -8.98 21.82 9.26
N VAL A 107 -10.26 22.10 9.48
CA VAL A 107 -10.81 23.47 9.44
C VAL A 107 -10.18 24.34 10.53
N VAL A 108 -10.07 23.84 11.76
CA VAL A 108 -9.45 24.57 12.88
C VAL A 108 -7.96 24.83 12.60
N LEU A 109 -7.20 23.83 12.17
CA LEU A 109 -5.79 23.98 11.85
C LEU A 109 -5.57 24.93 10.68
N THR A 110 -6.41 24.85 9.64
CA THR A 110 -6.34 25.76 8.48
C THR A 110 -6.65 27.19 8.91
N TYR A 111 -7.62 27.40 9.78
CA TYR A 111 -7.93 28.74 10.31
C TYR A 111 -6.77 29.36 11.10
N ILE A 112 -6.06 28.55 11.89
CA ILE A 112 -4.93 29.02 12.72
C ILE A 112 -3.69 29.30 11.87
N TYR A 113 -3.34 28.40 10.94
CA TYR A 113 -2.04 28.44 10.26
C TYR A 113 -2.09 29.00 8.84
N HIS A 114 -3.18 28.81 8.10
CA HIS A 114 -3.30 29.18 6.68
C HIS A 114 -4.73 29.63 6.31
N ILE A 115 -5.18 30.73 6.93
CA ILE A 115 -6.54 31.26 6.69
C ILE A 115 -6.81 31.56 5.21
N ASP A 116 -5.77 31.90 4.45
CA ASP A 116 -5.84 32.21 3.02
C ASP A 116 -6.31 31.02 2.17
N TYR A 117 -6.17 29.78 2.66
CA TYR A 117 -6.62 28.60 1.91
C TYR A 117 -8.14 28.54 1.77
N PHE A 118 -8.91 29.17 2.67
CA PHE A 118 -10.37 29.19 2.56
C PHE A 118 -10.86 30.01 1.36
N THR A 119 -10.15 31.09 1.00
CA THR A 119 -10.55 31.98 -0.11
C THR A 119 -9.85 31.62 -1.42
N ASN A 120 -8.77 30.86 -1.37
CA ASN A 120 -8.00 30.46 -2.55
C ASN A 120 -8.69 29.33 -3.33
N THR A 121 -9.34 29.67 -4.43
CA THR A 121 -10.00 28.68 -5.31
C THR A 121 -9.00 27.71 -5.96
N SER A 122 -7.78 28.14 -6.26
CA SER A 122 -6.75 27.28 -6.84
C SER A 122 -6.33 26.17 -5.88
N PHE A 123 -6.34 26.42 -4.56
CA PHE A 123 -6.07 25.40 -3.56
C PHE A 123 -7.08 24.25 -3.65
N TRP A 124 -8.38 24.56 -3.62
CA TRP A 124 -9.44 23.55 -3.68
C TRP A 124 -9.48 22.83 -5.02
N LEU A 125 -9.30 23.57 -6.13
CA LEU A 125 -9.20 22.98 -7.47
C LEU A 125 -8.01 22.01 -7.58
N SER A 126 -6.91 22.26 -6.87
CA SER A 126 -5.75 21.37 -6.88
C SER A 126 -5.97 20.04 -6.14
N GLN A 127 -6.99 19.94 -5.27
CA GLN A 127 -7.33 18.69 -4.58
C GLN A 127 -8.27 17.79 -5.41
N LEU A 128 -9.11 18.36 -6.29
CA LEU A 128 -10.06 17.60 -7.10
C LEU A 128 -9.41 16.54 -8.00
N PRO A 129 -8.29 16.80 -8.71
CA PRO A 129 -7.62 15.79 -9.50
C PRO A 129 -7.22 14.54 -8.70
N LYS A 130 -6.86 14.69 -7.41
CA LYS A 130 -6.51 13.57 -6.54
C LYS A 130 -7.71 12.65 -6.33
N LEU A 131 -8.86 13.23 -5.97
CA LEU A 131 -10.11 12.48 -5.81
C LEU A 131 -10.55 11.83 -7.13
N VAL A 132 -10.51 12.57 -8.24
CA VAL A 132 -10.91 12.04 -9.56
C VAL A 132 -10.02 10.87 -9.96
N CYS A 133 -8.70 10.99 -9.81
CA CYS A 133 -7.77 9.91 -10.13
C CYS A 133 -8.07 8.65 -9.30
N MET A 134 -8.29 8.81 -7.99
CA MET A 134 -8.67 7.71 -7.10
C MET A 134 -9.97 7.02 -7.53
N MET A 135 -11.00 7.79 -7.85
CA MET A 135 -12.28 7.24 -8.30
C MET A 135 -12.17 6.52 -9.65
N VAL A 136 -11.36 7.05 -10.57
CA VAL A 136 -11.11 6.43 -11.88
C VAL A 136 -10.39 5.09 -11.72
N VAL A 137 -9.36 5.01 -10.87
CA VAL A 137 -8.65 3.74 -10.60
C VAL A 137 -9.60 2.70 -10.00
N SER A 138 -10.43 3.09 -9.02
CA SER A 138 -11.44 2.19 -8.44
C SER A 138 -12.47 1.73 -9.47
N LEU A 139 -12.90 2.63 -10.35
CA LEU A 139 -13.88 2.33 -11.38
C LEU A 139 -13.32 1.34 -12.40
N ILE A 140 -12.10 1.56 -12.87
CA ILE A 140 -11.41 0.64 -13.79
C ILE A 140 -11.25 -0.73 -13.13
N GLY A 141 -10.79 -0.77 -11.87
CA GLY A 141 -10.68 -2.02 -11.12
C GLY A 141 -12.03 -2.73 -10.99
N GLY A 142 -13.10 -1.97 -10.74
CA GLY A 142 -14.47 -2.49 -10.62
C GLY A 142 -15.01 -3.06 -11.93
N LEU A 143 -14.76 -2.36 -13.04
CA LEU A 143 -15.11 -2.83 -14.38
C LEU A 143 -14.39 -4.13 -14.72
N ILE A 144 -13.09 -4.22 -14.43
CA ILE A 144 -12.32 -5.44 -14.62
C ILE A 144 -12.93 -6.58 -13.79
N CYS A 145 -13.21 -6.37 -12.50
CA CYS A 145 -13.86 -7.37 -11.67
C CYS A 145 -15.20 -7.84 -12.25
N ARG A 146 -16.02 -6.93 -12.76
CA ARG A 146 -17.35 -7.26 -13.30
C ARG A 146 -17.29 -8.00 -14.64
N CYS A 147 -16.21 -7.83 -15.40
CA CYS A 147 -15.95 -8.63 -16.60
C CYS A 147 -15.63 -10.09 -16.28
N PHE A 148 -15.03 -10.38 -15.11
CA PHE A 148 -14.55 -11.71 -14.76
C PHE A 148 -15.35 -12.42 -13.66
N CYS A 149 -16.17 -11.69 -12.90
CA CYS A 149 -16.90 -12.25 -11.76
C CYS A 149 -18.40 -11.95 -11.83
N THR A 150 -19.21 -12.92 -11.41
CA THR A 150 -20.66 -12.75 -11.26
C THR A 150 -20.98 -11.92 -10.03
N VAL A 151 -22.11 -11.21 -10.05
CA VAL A 151 -22.60 -10.40 -8.93
C VAL A 151 -23.91 -10.96 -8.37
N ASP A 152 -24.17 -10.69 -7.10
CA ASP A 152 -25.42 -11.03 -6.43
C ASP A 152 -26.53 -10.00 -6.68
N ASP A 153 -27.72 -10.25 -6.12
CA ASP A 153 -28.88 -9.36 -6.26
C ASP A 153 -28.64 -7.97 -5.63
N LYS A 154 -27.75 -7.88 -4.64
CA LYS A 154 -27.35 -6.62 -3.98
C LYS A 154 -26.21 -5.91 -4.74
N GLY A 155 -25.55 -6.57 -5.70
CA GLY A 155 -24.45 -6.08 -6.52
C GLY A 155 -23.03 -6.48 -6.07
N TYR A 156 -22.86 -7.26 -5.00
CA TYR A 156 -21.57 -7.75 -4.51
C TYR A 156 -21.02 -8.89 -5.38
N ILE A 157 -19.70 -8.97 -5.49
CA ILE A 157 -19.04 -10.04 -6.25
C ILE A 157 -19.20 -11.40 -5.58
N ILE A 158 -19.50 -12.41 -6.39
CA ILE A 158 -19.43 -13.82 -6.01
C ILE A 158 -18.13 -14.38 -6.58
N THR A 159 -17.16 -14.68 -5.72
CA THR A 159 -15.91 -15.34 -6.10
C THR A 159 -15.73 -16.60 -5.29
N ASN A 160 -15.18 -17.62 -5.94
CA ASN A 160 -14.79 -18.88 -5.32
C ASN A 160 -13.27 -19.03 -5.44
N LYS A 161 -12.68 -19.89 -4.61
CA LYS A 161 -11.25 -20.26 -4.66
C LYS A 161 -10.74 -20.67 -6.05
N ASN A 162 -11.62 -21.24 -6.88
CA ASN A 162 -11.32 -21.67 -8.25
C ASN A 162 -11.55 -20.58 -9.31
N SER A 163 -11.92 -19.37 -8.92
CA SER A 163 -12.10 -18.26 -9.86
C SER A 163 -10.78 -17.92 -10.55
N ALA A 164 -10.82 -17.78 -11.88
CA ALA A 164 -9.64 -17.40 -12.67
C ALA A 164 -9.14 -15.99 -12.29
N PHE A 165 -10.05 -15.13 -11.83
CA PHE A 165 -9.74 -13.78 -11.38
C PHE A 165 -9.94 -13.66 -9.86
N LYS A 166 -8.91 -13.13 -9.19
CA LYS A 166 -8.93 -12.81 -7.76
C LYS A 166 -9.02 -11.29 -7.57
N VAL A 167 -9.96 -10.83 -6.76
CA VAL A 167 -10.16 -9.39 -6.43
C VAL A 167 -8.91 -8.80 -5.75
N ASN A 168 -8.03 -9.66 -5.25
CA ASN A 168 -6.75 -9.32 -4.66
C ASN A 168 -5.90 -8.40 -5.55
N TYR A 169 -5.92 -8.61 -6.88
CA TYR A 169 -5.18 -7.82 -7.86
C TYR A 169 -5.69 -6.36 -7.92
N THR A 170 -6.99 -6.16 -8.07
CA THR A 170 -7.60 -4.82 -8.21
C THR A 170 -7.52 -4.03 -6.91
N ARG A 171 -7.61 -4.70 -5.75
CA ARG A 171 -7.45 -4.04 -4.45
C ARG A 171 -6.05 -3.42 -4.30
N LYS A 172 -4.99 -4.15 -4.69
CA LYS A 172 -3.61 -3.64 -4.57
C LYS A 172 -3.35 -2.47 -5.54
N LEU A 173 -4.02 -2.41 -6.70
CA LEU A 173 -3.97 -1.23 -7.58
C LEU A 173 -4.54 0.02 -6.91
N GLN A 174 -5.69 -0.10 -6.24
CA GLN A 174 -6.27 1.01 -5.48
C GLN A 174 -5.35 1.45 -4.34
N HIS A 175 -4.78 0.48 -3.63
CA HIS A 175 -3.87 0.73 -2.52
C HIS A 175 -2.63 1.50 -2.97
N PHE A 176 -2.04 1.11 -4.10
CA PHE A 176 -0.93 1.84 -4.72
C PHE A 176 -1.32 3.27 -5.12
N ALA A 177 -2.47 3.44 -5.78
CA ALA A 177 -2.96 4.75 -6.18
C ALA A 177 -3.17 5.69 -4.97
N ALA A 178 -3.68 5.17 -3.85
CA ALA A 178 -3.94 5.96 -2.64
C ALA A 178 -2.71 6.70 -2.10
N TYR A 179 -1.51 6.12 -2.25
CA TYR A 179 -0.27 6.75 -1.77
C TYR A 179 0.49 7.50 -2.87
N MET A 180 0.40 7.04 -4.12
CA MET A 180 1.10 7.68 -5.23
C MET A 180 0.45 8.98 -5.67
N VAL A 181 -0.88 9.01 -5.73
CA VAL A 181 -1.64 10.15 -6.28
C VAL A 181 -1.38 11.44 -5.48
N PRO A 182 -1.39 11.45 -4.13
CA PRO A 182 -1.10 12.67 -3.37
C PRO A 182 0.33 13.20 -3.55
N LEU A 183 1.28 12.34 -3.90
CA LEU A 183 2.68 12.72 -4.05
C LEU A 183 3.02 13.19 -5.46
N VAL A 184 2.58 12.47 -6.49
CA VAL A 184 2.87 12.79 -7.91
C VAL A 184 2.10 14.03 -8.39
N LEU A 185 0.90 14.27 -7.85
CA LEU A 185 0.14 15.47 -8.16
C LEU A 185 0.68 16.65 -7.37
N HIS A 186 1.78 17.22 -7.86
CA HIS A 186 2.39 18.42 -7.31
C HIS A 186 1.39 19.57 -7.32
N THR A 187 1.14 20.13 -6.15
CA THR A 187 0.38 21.36 -5.97
C THR A 187 1.35 22.51 -5.74
N ASN A 188 1.01 23.71 -6.21
CA ASN A 188 1.76 24.93 -5.88
C ASN A 188 1.77 25.25 -4.38
N PHE A 189 0.96 24.52 -3.61
CA PHE A 189 0.87 24.60 -2.16
C PHE A 189 1.70 23.47 -1.55
N SER A 190 2.75 23.84 -0.83
CA SER A 190 3.61 22.94 -0.08
C SER A 190 3.32 23.06 1.43
N GLY A 191 3.63 21.99 2.16
CA GLY A 191 3.53 21.96 3.62
C GLY A 191 2.58 20.88 4.16
N PRO A 192 2.65 20.59 5.47
CA PRO A 192 1.90 19.51 6.10
C PRO A 192 0.38 19.68 5.97
N ILE A 193 -0.14 20.90 6.06
CA ILE A 193 -1.59 21.18 5.97
C ILE A 193 -2.12 20.91 4.56
N ALA A 194 -1.38 21.30 3.52
CA ALA A 194 -1.76 21.02 2.14
C ALA A 194 -1.76 19.51 1.84
N LEU A 195 -0.80 18.76 2.41
CA LEU A 195 -0.77 17.30 2.32
C LEU A 195 -1.95 16.67 3.06
N ALA A 196 -2.22 17.09 4.30
CA ALA A 196 -3.33 16.58 5.10
C ALA A 196 -4.70 16.82 4.44
N TRP A 197 -4.90 17.96 3.78
CA TRP A 197 -6.08 18.18 2.93
C TRP A 197 -6.11 17.22 1.74
N GLY A 198 -4.97 16.97 1.09
CA GLY A 198 -4.87 15.95 0.04
C GLY A 198 -5.29 14.56 0.53
N ASP A 199 -4.81 14.16 1.72
CA ASP A 199 -5.16 12.89 2.37
C ASP A 199 -6.66 12.83 2.70
N PHE A 200 -7.24 13.92 3.19
CA PHE A 200 -8.67 14.04 3.44
C PHE A 200 -9.49 13.82 2.16
N PHE A 201 -9.09 14.41 1.03
CA PHE A 201 -9.76 14.20 -0.26
C PHE A 201 -9.61 12.76 -0.78
N THR A 202 -8.44 12.14 -0.58
CA THR A 202 -8.26 10.70 -0.87
C THR A 202 -9.21 9.86 -0.03
N MET A 203 -9.38 10.20 1.25
CA MET A 203 -10.29 9.52 2.17
C MET A 203 -11.78 9.73 1.83
N ILE A 204 -12.17 10.85 1.22
CA ILE A 204 -13.53 11.03 0.67
C ILE A 204 -13.84 9.96 -0.39
N GLY A 205 -12.87 9.57 -1.21
CA GLY A 205 -13.01 8.49 -2.19
C GLY A 205 -13.40 7.15 -1.55
N PHE A 206 -12.97 6.90 -0.31
CA PHE A 206 -13.42 5.74 0.46
C PHE A 206 -14.73 5.99 1.22
N LEU A 207 -15.02 7.24 1.62
CA LEU A 207 -16.25 7.62 2.31
C LEU A 207 -17.50 7.35 1.47
N VAL A 208 -17.42 7.56 0.15
CA VAL A 208 -18.52 7.23 -0.76
C VAL A 208 -18.78 5.72 -0.91
N LEU A 209 -17.90 4.87 -0.38
CA LEU A 209 -18.03 3.40 -0.42
C LEU A 209 -18.69 2.80 0.82
N ILE A 210 -19.10 3.61 1.79
CA ILE A 210 -19.86 3.13 2.96
C ILE A 210 -21.16 2.48 2.52
N LYS A 211 -21.60 1.45 3.25
CA LYS A 211 -22.79 0.64 2.93
C LYS A 211 -24.00 1.44 2.41
N PRO A 212 -24.51 2.49 3.09
CA PRO A 212 -25.70 3.21 2.62
C PRO A 212 -25.50 3.91 1.27
N ILE A 213 -24.30 4.41 0.98
CA ILE A 213 -24.01 5.11 -0.29
C ILE A 213 -23.75 4.08 -1.40
N ARG A 214 -22.92 3.05 -1.14
CA ARG A 214 -22.58 2.06 -2.17
C ARG A 214 -23.78 1.24 -2.62
N GLU A 215 -24.71 0.87 -1.73
CA GLU A 215 -25.90 0.09 -2.10
C GLU A 215 -26.97 0.94 -2.80
N SER A 216 -26.92 2.27 -2.64
CA SER A 216 -27.88 3.19 -3.29
C SER A 216 -27.56 3.45 -4.76
N LEU A 217 -26.28 3.36 -5.16
CA LEU A 217 -25.81 3.74 -6.49
C LEU A 217 -24.86 2.68 -7.05
N SER A 218 -25.24 2.08 -8.17
CA SER A 218 -24.45 1.05 -8.87
C SER A 218 -23.03 1.49 -9.20
N PHE A 219 -22.81 2.80 -9.38
CA PHE A 219 -21.49 3.38 -9.62
C PHE A 219 -20.53 3.17 -8.44
N PHE A 220 -20.98 3.41 -7.21
CA PHE A 220 -20.16 3.21 -6.01
C PHE A 220 -20.06 1.74 -5.62
N MET A 221 -21.10 0.93 -5.87
CA MET A 221 -21.00 -0.52 -5.73
C MET A 221 -19.93 -1.11 -6.64
N LEU A 222 -19.86 -0.65 -7.89
CA LEU A 222 -18.85 -1.09 -8.84
C LEU A 222 -17.42 -0.77 -8.35
N GLN A 223 -17.21 0.39 -7.76
CA GLN A 223 -15.92 0.74 -7.16
C GLN A 223 -15.60 -0.13 -5.94
N PHE A 224 -16.58 -0.37 -5.05
CA PHE A 224 -16.42 -1.23 -3.88
C PHE A 224 -16.02 -2.66 -4.26
N ASN A 225 -16.61 -3.19 -5.32
CA ASN A 225 -16.30 -4.50 -5.90
C ASN A 225 -14.82 -4.65 -6.32
N SER A 226 -14.11 -3.56 -6.61
CA SER A 226 -12.66 -3.63 -6.87
C SER A 226 -11.82 -3.93 -5.63
N LEU A 227 -12.40 -3.71 -4.44
CA LEU A 227 -11.73 -3.74 -3.14
C LEU A 227 -12.17 -4.92 -2.27
N ASP A 228 -13.37 -5.44 -2.52
CA ASP A 228 -14.04 -6.42 -1.67
C ASP A 228 -13.47 -7.83 -1.82
N ARG A 229 -12.47 -8.14 -0.99
CA ARG A 229 -11.91 -9.48 -0.88
C ARG A 229 -12.85 -10.41 -0.10
N PRO A 230 -13.12 -11.62 -0.59
CA PRO A 230 -13.93 -12.62 0.12
C PRO A 230 -13.47 -12.88 1.56
N GLU A 231 -12.16 -12.97 1.77
CA GLU A 231 -11.55 -13.28 3.05
C GLU A 231 -11.63 -12.13 4.08
N ASP A 232 -11.83 -10.89 3.60
CA ASP A 232 -11.90 -9.69 4.44
C ASP A 232 -13.34 -9.38 4.91
N ARG A 233 -14.34 -10.08 4.37
CA ARG A 233 -15.76 -9.84 4.67
C ARG A 233 -16.13 -10.20 6.11
N PRO A 234 -17.03 -9.44 6.76
CA PRO A 234 -17.68 -8.19 6.32
C PRO A 234 -16.87 -6.91 6.68
N HIS A 235 -15.60 -7.05 7.04
CA HIS A 235 -14.78 -5.97 7.58
C HIS A 235 -13.83 -5.34 6.55
N THR A 236 -14.08 -5.51 5.25
CA THR A 236 -13.25 -5.00 4.14
C THR A 236 -12.84 -3.54 4.34
N LEU A 237 -13.79 -2.61 4.54
CA LEU A 237 -13.46 -1.19 4.72
C LEU A 237 -12.65 -0.93 5.99
N LYS A 238 -12.92 -1.65 7.08
CA LYS A 238 -12.16 -1.55 8.33
C LYS A 238 -10.69 -1.91 8.08
N TRP A 239 -10.45 -3.04 7.44
CA TRP A 239 -9.08 -3.52 7.16
C TRP A 239 -8.34 -2.61 6.20
N ILE A 240 -9.00 -2.16 5.13
CA ILE A 240 -8.38 -1.25 4.15
C ILE A 240 -8.07 0.09 4.79
N ILE A 241 -9.05 0.71 5.45
CA ILE A 241 -8.91 2.10 5.92
C ILE A 241 -8.12 2.15 7.23
N ALA A 242 -8.60 1.45 8.27
CA ALA A 242 -8.00 1.53 9.60
C ALA A 242 -6.72 0.70 9.72
N GLY A 243 -6.62 -0.41 8.98
CA GLY A 243 -5.42 -1.26 8.98
C GLY A 243 -4.28 -0.68 8.14
N ASN A 244 -4.62 -0.07 6.99
CA ASN A 244 -3.63 0.29 5.97
C ASN A 244 -3.64 1.77 5.59
N ILE A 245 -4.68 2.28 4.91
CA ILE A 245 -4.66 3.60 4.28
C ILE A 245 -4.46 4.73 5.29
N ALA A 246 -5.29 4.83 6.34
CA ALA A 246 -5.20 5.94 7.28
C ALA A 246 -3.86 5.94 8.03
N PRO A 247 -3.40 4.82 8.65
CA PRO A 247 -2.05 4.77 9.24
C PRO A 247 -0.96 5.14 8.24
N GLY A 248 -1.01 4.61 7.01
CA GLY A 248 -0.01 4.87 5.98
C GLY A 248 0.09 6.35 5.63
N LEU A 249 -1.04 7.04 5.43
CA LEU A 249 -1.07 8.47 5.13
C LEU A 249 -0.45 9.30 6.27
N PHE A 250 -0.79 9.00 7.53
CA PHE A 250 -0.18 9.68 8.69
C PHE A 250 1.33 9.43 8.79
N ILE A 251 1.77 8.20 8.56
CA ILE A 251 3.19 7.83 8.58
C ILE A 251 3.96 8.56 7.47
N LEU A 252 3.39 8.62 6.26
CA LEU A 252 4.00 9.35 5.14
C LEU A 252 4.08 10.85 5.43
N MET A 253 3.04 11.45 5.99
CA MET A 253 3.07 12.85 6.42
C MET A 253 4.17 13.09 7.47
N PHE A 254 4.30 12.18 8.44
CA PHE A 254 5.36 12.25 9.46
C PHE A 254 6.75 12.17 8.84
N PHE A 255 7.03 11.20 7.96
CA PHE A 255 8.34 11.08 7.33
C PHE A 255 8.62 12.23 6.36
N LYS A 256 7.63 12.73 5.62
CA LYS A 256 7.82 13.91 4.77
C LYS A 256 8.20 15.14 5.57
N TRP A 257 7.61 15.30 6.75
CA TRP A 257 8.02 16.34 7.69
C TRP A 257 9.43 16.08 8.26
N LEU A 258 9.75 14.83 8.63
CA LEU A 258 11.03 14.44 9.21
C LEU A 258 12.22 14.60 8.24
N PHE A 259 12.02 14.27 6.96
CA PHE A 259 13.05 14.42 5.92
C PHE A 259 13.21 15.86 5.42
N ALA A 260 12.25 16.75 5.70
CA ALA A 260 12.27 18.18 5.36
C ALA A 260 12.79 18.47 3.94
N GLU A 261 14.04 18.93 3.79
CA GLU A 261 14.67 19.27 2.51
C GLU A 261 14.90 18.05 1.60
N ASN A 262 15.12 16.86 2.18
CA ASN A 262 15.23 15.59 1.47
C ASN A 262 13.89 14.86 1.39
N GLY A 263 12.77 15.60 1.39
CA GLY A 263 11.41 15.07 1.40
C GLY A 263 11.09 14.13 0.24
N ASP A 264 11.85 14.19 -0.85
CA ASP A 264 11.69 13.28 -1.98
C ASP A 264 12.08 11.85 -1.62
N LEU A 265 12.99 11.60 -0.67
CA LEU A 265 13.35 10.24 -0.24
C LEU A 265 12.15 9.43 0.31
N VAL A 266 11.06 10.09 0.70
CA VAL A 266 9.78 9.44 1.05
C VAL A 266 9.18 8.65 -0.12
N TYR A 267 9.50 9.00 -1.36
CA TYR A 267 9.12 8.20 -2.54
C TYR A 267 9.66 6.77 -2.47
N ILE A 268 10.86 6.56 -1.93
CA ILE A 268 11.41 5.20 -1.71
C ILE A 268 10.48 4.38 -0.81
N ILE A 269 9.98 4.98 0.27
CA ILE A 269 9.05 4.35 1.22
C ILE A 269 7.76 3.94 0.48
N VAL A 270 7.20 4.85 -0.33
CA VAL A 270 5.98 4.60 -1.09
C VAL A 270 6.19 3.58 -2.19
N PHE A 271 7.33 3.58 -2.88
CA PHE A 271 7.58 2.62 -3.94
C PHE A 271 7.83 1.21 -3.41
N ILE A 272 8.61 1.05 -2.34
CA ILE A 272 8.83 -0.25 -1.71
C ILE A 272 7.50 -0.82 -1.18
N THR A 273 6.69 0.00 -0.52
CA THR A 273 5.41 -0.46 0.04
C THR A 273 4.34 -0.63 -1.04
N GLY A 274 4.19 0.36 -1.93
CA GLY A 274 3.14 0.39 -2.94
C GLY A 274 3.41 -0.55 -4.12
N ILE A 275 4.65 -0.63 -4.61
CA ILE A 275 5.03 -1.51 -5.72
C ILE A 275 5.53 -2.85 -5.19
N GLY A 276 6.45 -2.85 -4.23
CA GLY A 276 7.02 -4.09 -3.68
C GLY A 276 5.96 -4.96 -3.01
N ASP A 277 5.36 -4.48 -1.92
CA ASP A 277 4.29 -5.22 -1.23
C ASP A 277 3.00 -5.31 -2.07
N GLY A 278 2.70 -4.29 -2.88
CA GLY A 278 1.58 -4.32 -3.83
C GLY A 278 1.65 -5.45 -4.86
N LEU A 279 2.85 -5.75 -5.37
CA LEU A 279 3.08 -6.83 -6.33
C LEU A 279 3.41 -8.18 -5.66
N ALA A 280 3.86 -8.18 -4.40
CA ALA A 280 4.23 -9.39 -3.69
C ALA A 280 3.10 -10.43 -3.66
N GLU A 281 1.88 -9.99 -3.40
CA GLU A 281 0.70 -10.86 -3.39
C GLU A 281 0.33 -11.38 -4.79
N PRO A 282 0.17 -10.55 -5.83
CA PRO A 282 -0.01 -11.01 -7.22
C PRO A 282 1.05 -12.01 -7.69
N VAL A 283 2.32 -11.70 -7.44
CA VAL A 283 3.45 -12.57 -7.81
C VAL A 283 3.40 -13.87 -7.03
N GLY A 284 3.05 -13.81 -5.75
CA GLY A 284 2.86 -14.98 -4.91
C GLY A 284 1.71 -15.87 -5.34
N ILE A 285 0.62 -15.30 -5.88
CA ILE A 285 -0.50 -16.07 -6.42
C ILE A 285 -0.11 -16.77 -7.72
N MET A 286 0.51 -16.03 -8.65
CA MET A 286 0.78 -16.53 -10.01
C MET A 286 1.99 -17.46 -10.09
N TRP A 287 3.06 -17.14 -9.35
CA TRP A 287 4.35 -17.85 -9.44
C TRP A 287 4.84 -18.44 -8.12
N GLY A 288 4.14 -18.19 -7.01
CA GLY A 288 4.54 -18.62 -5.68
C GLY A 288 4.45 -20.14 -5.50
N LYS A 289 5.59 -20.83 -5.60
CA LYS A 289 5.68 -22.27 -5.35
C LYS A 289 6.14 -22.58 -3.92
N HIS A 290 6.90 -21.66 -3.33
CA HIS A 290 7.42 -21.81 -1.98
C HIS A 290 6.52 -21.04 -1.02
N LYS A 291 5.56 -21.74 -0.41
CA LYS A 291 4.62 -21.13 0.53
C LYS A 291 5.10 -21.30 1.97
N TYR A 292 4.89 -20.28 2.79
CA TYR A 292 5.11 -20.32 4.23
C TYR A 292 3.93 -19.71 4.97
N LYS A 293 3.77 -20.07 6.25
CA LYS A 293 2.66 -19.60 7.08
C LYS A 293 3.09 -18.37 7.88
N THR A 294 2.21 -17.39 7.97
CA THR A 294 2.34 -16.24 8.85
C THR A 294 1.07 -16.08 9.69
N THR A 295 1.19 -15.50 10.88
CA THR A 295 0.06 -15.25 11.78
C THR A 295 -0.35 -13.79 11.71
N ALA A 296 -1.66 -13.52 11.72
CA ALA A 296 -2.13 -12.16 11.92
C ALA A 296 -1.88 -11.72 13.39
N CYS A 297 -1.45 -10.48 13.59
CA CYS A 297 -1.25 -9.96 14.94
C CYS A 297 -2.59 -9.84 15.64
N PHE A 298 -2.64 -10.32 16.89
CA PHE A 298 -3.85 -10.42 17.70
C PHE A 298 -5.01 -11.23 17.08
N ALA A 299 -4.74 -12.05 16.05
CA ALA A 299 -5.74 -12.94 15.46
C ALA A 299 -5.23 -14.38 15.38
N SER A 300 -6.11 -15.32 15.71
CA SER A 300 -5.82 -16.76 15.74
C SER A 300 -5.77 -17.41 14.34
N ARG A 301 -5.89 -16.62 13.26
CA ARG A 301 -5.93 -17.11 11.87
C ARG A 301 -4.52 -17.07 11.27
N ALA A 302 -4.13 -18.19 10.66
CA ALA A 302 -2.91 -18.30 9.89
C ALA A 302 -3.17 -18.02 8.41
N TYR A 303 -2.29 -17.22 7.80
CA TYR A 303 -2.32 -16.83 6.40
C TYR A 303 -1.12 -17.43 5.66
N THR A 304 -1.25 -17.57 4.35
CA THR A 304 -0.20 -18.14 3.50
C THR A 304 0.50 -17.02 2.72
N ARG A 305 1.83 -16.95 2.84
CA ARG A 305 2.71 -16.08 2.05
C ARG A 305 3.64 -16.90 1.17
N SER A 306 4.40 -16.25 0.30
CA SER A 306 5.35 -16.92 -0.60
C SER A 306 6.71 -16.27 -0.65
N TRP A 307 7.76 -17.06 -0.82
CA TRP A 307 9.13 -16.54 -1.00
C TRP A 307 9.25 -15.69 -2.27
N GLU A 308 8.52 -16.05 -3.33
CA GLU A 308 8.45 -15.29 -4.57
C GLU A 308 7.86 -13.89 -4.36
N GLY A 309 6.85 -13.77 -3.49
CA GLY A 309 6.28 -12.48 -3.09
C GLY A 309 7.28 -11.63 -2.30
N SER A 310 7.93 -12.20 -1.27
CA SER A 310 8.93 -11.48 -0.47
C SER A 310 10.17 -11.12 -1.30
N ALA A 311 10.52 -11.91 -2.33
CA ALA A 311 11.57 -11.57 -3.29
C ALA A 311 11.21 -10.32 -4.13
N CYS A 312 9.93 -10.08 -4.42
CA CYS A 312 9.48 -8.87 -5.09
C CYS A 312 9.71 -7.62 -4.23
N VAL A 313 9.45 -7.71 -2.92
CA VAL A 313 9.74 -6.65 -1.95
C VAL A 313 11.25 -6.40 -1.86
N PHE A 314 12.04 -7.47 -1.78
CA PHE A 314 13.50 -7.38 -1.77
C PHE A 314 14.02 -6.64 -3.00
N LEU A 315 13.58 -7.02 -4.20
CA LEU A 315 13.99 -6.38 -5.44
C LEU A 315 13.57 -4.91 -5.50
N SER A 316 12.40 -4.57 -4.97
CA SER A 316 11.96 -3.18 -4.86
C SER A 316 12.89 -2.37 -3.96
N GLY A 317 13.31 -2.93 -2.82
CA GLY A 317 14.31 -2.31 -1.94
C GLY A 317 15.70 -2.16 -2.57
N MET A 318 16.02 -2.92 -3.61
CA MET A 318 17.27 -2.77 -4.38
C MET A 318 17.15 -1.69 -5.46
N ILE A 319 16.02 -1.67 -6.17
CA ILE A 319 15.83 -0.84 -7.36
C ILE A 319 15.53 0.61 -6.98
N PHE A 320 14.63 0.86 -6.03
CA PHE A 320 14.16 2.23 -5.77
C PHE A 320 15.22 3.15 -5.16
N PRO A 321 16.04 2.72 -4.19
CA PRO A 321 17.18 3.53 -3.76
C PRO A 321 18.18 3.80 -4.89
N ALA A 322 18.38 2.83 -5.80
CA ALA A 322 19.27 2.99 -6.95
C ALA A 322 18.72 3.97 -8.00
N LEU A 323 17.41 3.95 -8.26
CA LEU A 323 16.75 4.91 -9.16
C LEU A 323 16.77 6.32 -8.58
N GLN A 324 16.68 6.42 -7.25
CA GLN A 324 16.60 7.67 -6.52
C GLN A 324 17.96 8.10 -5.94
N TYR A 325 19.05 7.59 -6.51
CA TYR A 325 20.42 7.87 -6.04
C TYR A 325 20.71 9.37 -5.94
N ALA A 326 20.15 10.19 -6.83
CA ALA A 326 20.42 11.63 -6.88
C ALA A 326 19.92 12.41 -5.65
N ASP A 327 18.97 11.85 -4.90
CA ASP A 327 18.35 12.51 -3.73
C ASP A 327 19.08 12.18 -2.42
N PHE A 328 20.11 11.33 -2.46
CA PHE A 328 21.00 11.09 -1.33
C PHE A 328 22.17 12.09 -1.34
N ASP A 329 22.85 12.26 -0.20
CA ASP A 329 23.98 13.19 -0.10
C ASP A 329 25.30 12.60 -0.61
N ASN A 330 25.42 11.26 -0.60
CA ASN A 330 26.62 10.56 -1.04
C ASN A 330 26.32 9.12 -1.49
N PHE A 331 27.27 8.53 -2.24
CA PHE A 331 27.17 7.15 -2.74
C PHE A 331 27.06 6.11 -1.61
N THR A 332 27.72 6.34 -0.47
CA THR A 332 27.69 5.41 0.67
C THR A 332 26.28 5.25 1.22
N GLN A 333 25.52 6.34 1.36
CA GLN A 333 24.12 6.28 1.79
C GLN A 333 23.27 5.44 0.82
N VAL A 334 23.46 5.59 -0.49
CA VAL A 334 22.76 4.79 -1.50
C VAL A 334 23.13 3.31 -1.38
N LEU A 335 24.44 3.02 -1.29
CA LEU A 335 24.94 1.65 -1.19
C LEU A 335 24.44 0.96 0.08
N VAL A 336 24.50 1.64 1.23
CA VAL A 336 23.98 1.10 2.49
C VAL A 336 22.47 0.91 2.41
N SER A 337 21.73 1.84 1.81
CA SER A 337 20.29 1.69 1.58
C SER A 337 19.99 0.45 0.74
N MET A 338 20.72 0.22 -0.35
CA MET A 338 20.59 -0.97 -1.19
C MET A 338 21.00 -2.27 -0.51
N LEU A 339 21.81 -2.24 0.55
CA LEU A 339 22.22 -3.45 1.27
C LEU A 339 21.32 -3.75 2.47
N VAL A 340 20.78 -2.72 3.13
CA VAL A 340 20.01 -2.85 4.37
C VAL A 340 18.50 -2.88 4.13
N LEU A 341 17.98 -2.04 3.22
CA LEU A 341 16.53 -1.99 2.97
C LEU A 341 15.97 -3.30 2.38
N PRO A 342 16.57 -3.95 1.37
CA PRO A 342 16.00 -5.18 0.81
C PRO A 342 15.75 -6.31 1.83
N PRO A 343 16.75 -6.75 2.64
CA PRO A 343 16.53 -7.85 3.58
C PRO A 343 15.59 -7.44 4.71
N THR A 344 15.66 -6.21 5.20
CA THR A 344 14.79 -5.74 6.28
C THR A 344 13.34 -5.58 5.84
N MET A 345 13.09 -5.10 4.61
CA MET A 345 11.74 -4.95 4.08
C MET A 345 11.10 -6.28 3.71
N ALA A 346 11.87 -7.22 3.15
CA ALA A 346 11.38 -8.58 2.91
C ALA A 346 11.05 -9.30 4.24
N TYR A 347 11.87 -9.08 5.28
CA TYR A 347 11.61 -9.62 6.61
C TYR A 347 10.40 -8.97 7.29
N ALA A 348 10.27 -7.64 7.18
CA ALA A 348 9.12 -6.89 7.67
C ALA A 348 7.83 -7.37 6.99
N GLU A 349 7.84 -7.55 5.67
CA GLU A 349 6.71 -8.14 4.94
C GLU A 349 6.40 -9.54 5.44
N ALA A 350 7.39 -10.41 5.64
CA ALA A 350 7.15 -11.78 6.08
C ALA A 350 6.45 -11.86 7.45
N ILE A 351 6.80 -10.96 8.38
CA ILE A 351 6.31 -10.95 9.76
C ILE A 351 5.10 -10.05 9.94
N ALA A 352 4.89 -9.08 9.06
CA ALA A 352 3.86 -8.07 9.27
C ALA A 352 2.49 -8.73 9.46
N PRO A 353 1.69 -8.24 10.43
CA PRO A 353 0.34 -8.71 10.65
C PRO A 353 -0.47 -8.65 9.36
N HIS A 354 -1.33 -9.65 9.13
CA HIS A 354 -2.30 -9.56 8.04
C HIS A 354 -3.09 -8.24 8.15
N THR A 355 -3.24 -7.50 7.05
CA THR A 355 -3.90 -6.17 6.93
C THR A 355 -3.20 -4.99 7.61
N MET A 356 -2.00 -5.16 8.18
CA MET A 356 -1.14 -4.07 8.67
C MET A 356 0.27 -4.15 8.06
N ASP A 357 0.38 -4.74 6.88
CA ASP A 357 1.61 -4.78 6.07
C ASP A 357 2.13 -3.36 5.82
N THR A 358 1.27 -2.48 5.34
CA THR A 358 1.65 -1.12 4.97
C THR A 358 2.27 -0.29 6.10
N PRO A 359 1.62 -0.11 7.27
CA PRO A 359 2.21 0.72 8.32
C PRO A 359 3.53 0.13 8.85
N VAL A 360 3.64 -1.20 8.94
CA VAL A 360 4.88 -1.85 9.40
C VAL A 360 6.01 -1.60 8.41
N LEU A 361 5.76 -1.77 7.10
CA LEU A 361 6.76 -1.50 6.07
C LEU A 361 7.13 -0.02 6.00
N MET A 362 6.14 0.89 6.06
CA MET A 362 6.41 2.33 5.98
C MET A 362 7.22 2.83 7.18
N ILE A 363 6.90 2.38 8.40
CA ILE A 363 7.67 2.73 9.61
C ILE A 363 9.08 2.13 9.53
N GLY A 364 9.19 0.84 9.22
CA GLY A 364 10.48 0.17 9.12
C GLY A 364 11.39 0.82 8.08
N CYS A 365 10.87 1.04 6.87
CA CYS A 365 11.59 1.69 5.78
C CYS A 365 11.99 3.12 6.16
N GLY A 366 11.06 3.90 6.70
CA GLY A 366 11.31 5.30 7.03
C GLY A 366 12.33 5.48 8.16
N ILE A 367 12.29 4.65 9.20
CA ILE A 367 13.29 4.70 10.30
C ILE A 367 14.69 4.35 9.77
N ILE A 368 14.80 3.27 8.99
CA ILE A 368 16.09 2.83 8.46
C ILE A 368 16.65 3.89 7.51
N LEU A 369 15.82 4.41 6.60
CA LEU A 369 16.24 5.43 5.64
C LEU A 369 16.63 6.72 6.35
N TRP A 370 15.87 7.16 7.35
CA TRP A 370 16.21 8.32 8.15
C TRP A 370 17.54 8.14 8.89
N PHE A 371 17.79 6.96 9.47
CA PHE A 371 19.05 6.66 10.12
C PHE A 371 20.23 6.73 9.14
N ILE A 372 20.08 6.14 7.94
CA ILE A 372 21.12 6.18 6.91
C ILE A 372 21.41 7.62 6.50
N CYS A 373 20.39 8.41 6.17
CA CYS A 373 20.59 9.79 5.74
C CYS A 373 21.14 10.72 6.83
N THR A 374 20.90 10.40 8.10
CA THR A 374 21.33 11.26 9.22
C THR A 374 22.73 10.91 9.73
N PHE A 375 23.11 9.63 9.72
CA PHE A 375 24.31 9.15 10.42
C PHE A 375 25.41 8.56 9.52
N ILE A 376 25.16 8.38 8.22
CA ILE A 376 26.11 7.84 7.24
C ILE A 376 26.37 8.90 6.18
#